data_AF-A0A6N6RIZ7-F1
#
_entry.id   AF-A0A6N6RIZ7-F1
#
_cell.length_a   1.000
_cell.length_b   1.000
_cell.length_c   1.000
_cell.angle_alpha   90.00
_cell.angle_beta   90.00
_cell.angle_gamma   90.00
#
_symmetry.space_group_name_H-M   'P 1'
#
loop_
_entity.id
_entity.type
_entity.pdbx_description
1 polymer ?
#
loop_
_entity_poly.entity_id
_entity_poly.type
_entity_poly.pdbx_seq_one_letter_code
_entity_poly.pdbx_strand_id
1 'polypeptide(L)'
;MKLLKRFGWYLGGVLLGTILVLFMFGDREIACTYFPNDRVLGDLQKKELLFSEEVKCINECIGADVDTNFYFNVLHASKVDFSYNERGTESDCNDYKLIYSQDGLAYTLYVKNCKDSTATFHRVELPASFDCDCPTEE
;
A
#
# COMPACT_ATOMS: atom_id res chain seq x y z
N MET A 1 -1.45 -43.77 -36.97
CA MET A 1 -1.03 -43.40 -35.59
C MET A 1 -1.98 -42.33 -35.08
N LYS A 2 -2.65 -42.56 -33.94
CA LYS A 2 -3.75 -41.71 -33.42
C LYS A 2 -3.28 -40.49 -32.60
N LEU A 3 -1.97 -40.26 -32.51
CA LEU A 3 -1.38 -39.20 -31.67
C LEU A 3 -1.73 -37.79 -32.14
N LEU A 4 -1.73 -37.53 -33.45
CA LEU A 4 -2.07 -36.21 -34.01
C LEU A 4 -3.50 -35.79 -33.67
N LYS A 5 -4.44 -36.74 -33.77
CA LYS A 5 -5.86 -36.52 -33.44
C LYS A 5 -6.04 -36.23 -31.95
N ARG A 6 -5.26 -36.90 -31.10
CA ARG A 6 -5.26 -36.67 -29.65
C ARG A 6 -4.71 -35.28 -29.29
N PHE A 7 -3.63 -34.84 -29.95
CA PHE A 7 -3.10 -33.48 -29.79
C PHE A 7 -4.09 -32.40 -30.25
N GLY A 8 -4.79 -32.61 -31.36
CA GLY A 8 -5.81 -31.67 -31.83
C GLY A 8 -6.94 -31.43 -30.83
N TRP A 9 -7.45 -32.49 -30.20
CA TRP A 9 -8.48 -32.36 -29.15
C TRP A 9 -7.96 -31.64 -27.91
N TYR A 10 -6.72 -31.91 -27.47
CA TYR A 10 -6.13 -31.20 -26.34
C TYR A 10 -5.89 -29.72 -26.64
N LEU A 11 -5.34 -29.40 -27.81
CA LEU A 11 -5.12 -28.02 -28.23
C LEU A 11 -6.43 -27.25 -28.37
N GLY A 12 -7.48 -27.88 -28.92
CA GLY A 12 -8.81 -27.26 -28.98
C GLY A 12 -9.37 -26.92 -27.60
N GLY A 13 -9.25 -27.84 -26.64
CA GLY A 13 -9.66 -27.60 -25.26
C GLY A 13 -8.84 -26.49 -24.56
N VAL A 14 -7.52 -26.49 -24.76
CA VAL A 14 -6.64 -25.44 -24.22
C VAL A 14 -6.99 -24.08 -24.82
N LEU A 15 -7.18 -24.00 -26.14
CA LEU A 15 -7.49 -22.75 -26.83
C LEU A 15 -8.85 -22.19 -26.40
N LEU A 16 -9.87 -23.04 -26.27
CA LEU A 16 -11.17 -22.67 -25.71
C LEU A 16 -11.04 -22.18 -24.25
N GLY A 17 -10.27 -22.90 -23.43
CA GLY A 17 -10.01 -22.51 -22.04
C GLY A 17 -9.29 -21.17 -21.93
N THR A 18 -8.27 -20.93 -22.76
CA THR A 18 -7.52 -19.67 -22.77
C THR A 18 -8.41 -18.50 -23.21
N ILE A 19 -9.27 -18.67 -24.22
CA ILE A 19 -10.24 -17.63 -24.61
C ILE A 19 -11.16 -17.27 -23.43
N LEU A 20 -11.66 -18.28 -22.71
CA LEU A 20 -12.53 -18.06 -21.57
C LEU A 20 -11.82 -17.32 -20.42
N VAL A 21 -10.57 -17.71 -20.12
CA VAL A 21 -9.75 -17.02 -19.12
C VAL A 21 -9.48 -15.56 -19.52
N LEU A 22 -9.09 -15.31 -20.76
CA LEU A 22 -8.88 -13.95 -21.27
C LEU A 22 -10.17 -13.12 -21.21
N PHE A 23 -11.32 -13.70 -21.52
CA PHE A 23 -12.60 -12.99 -21.41
C PHE A 23 -12.97 -12.66 -19.96
N MET A 24 -12.69 -13.55 -19.01
CA MET A 24 -12.99 -13.31 -17.58
C MET A 24 -12.03 -12.34 -16.90
N PHE A 25 -10.74 -12.39 -17.27
CA PHE A 25 -9.65 -11.74 -16.53
C PHE A 25 -8.79 -10.76 -17.35
N GLY A 26 -9.01 -10.62 -18.66
CA GLY A 26 -8.09 -9.90 -19.57
C GLY A 26 -7.91 -8.41 -19.26
N ASP A 27 -8.98 -7.72 -18.91
CA ASP A 27 -8.96 -6.27 -18.64
C ASP A 27 -9.04 -5.92 -17.15
N ARG A 28 -8.84 -6.91 -16.27
CA ARG A 28 -8.90 -6.66 -14.82
C ARG A 28 -7.52 -6.33 -14.28
N GLU A 29 -7.40 -5.20 -13.60
CA GLU A 29 -6.28 -4.91 -12.72
C GLU A 29 -6.38 -5.85 -11.51
N ILE A 30 -5.79 -7.03 -11.62
CA ILE A 30 -5.69 -7.98 -10.51
C ILE A 30 -4.57 -7.50 -9.60
N ALA A 31 -4.91 -6.65 -8.63
CA ALA A 31 -3.99 -6.32 -7.55
C ALA A 31 -3.64 -7.61 -6.80
N CYS A 32 -2.37 -8.03 -6.88
CA CYS A 32 -1.85 -9.23 -6.24
C CYS A 32 -1.69 -9.03 -4.72
N THR A 33 -2.80 -8.78 -4.02
CA THR A 33 -2.89 -8.52 -2.56
C THR A 33 -2.48 -9.71 -1.67
N TYR A 34 -1.89 -10.76 -2.24
CA TYR A 34 -1.40 -11.91 -1.48
C TYR A 34 -0.08 -11.62 -0.76
N PHE A 35 0.78 -10.78 -1.34
CA PHE A 35 2.08 -10.49 -0.73
C PHE A 35 1.93 -9.72 0.59
N PRO A 36 2.80 -9.99 1.58
CA PRO A 36 2.70 -9.35 2.89
C PRO A 36 2.60 -7.82 2.83
N ASN A 37 3.39 -7.19 1.95
CA ASN A 37 3.37 -5.74 1.72
C ASN A 37 1.97 -5.25 1.33
N ASP A 38 1.44 -5.79 0.23
CA ASP A 38 0.16 -5.37 -0.35
C ASP A 38 -1.02 -5.70 0.56
N ARG A 39 -0.87 -6.71 1.42
CA ARG A 39 -1.88 -7.08 2.41
C ARG A 39 -2.01 -6.02 3.51
N VAL A 40 -0.90 -5.45 3.98
CA VAL A 40 -0.90 -4.36 4.97
C VAL A 40 -1.40 -3.08 4.31
N LEU A 41 -0.84 -2.72 3.16
CA LEU A 41 -1.25 -1.52 2.42
C LEU A 41 -2.73 -1.56 2.02
N GLY A 42 -3.21 -2.69 1.52
CA GLY A 42 -4.61 -2.88 1.16
C GLY A 42 -5.56 -2.94 2.35
N ASP A 43 -5.08 -3.23 3.56
CA ASP A 43 -5.86 -3.08 4.80
C ASP A 43 -5.96 -1.60 5.18
N LEU A 44 -4.84 -0.86 5.14
CA LEU A 44 -4.80 0.58 5.42
C LEU A 44 -5.68 1.40 4.46
N GLN A 45 -5.68 1.06 3.16
CA GLN A 45 -6.49 1.74 2.14
C GLN A 45 -8.01 1.63 2.37
N LYS A 46 -8.47 0.64 3.14
CA LYS A 46 -9.89 0.41 3.43
C LYS A 46 -10.36 1.13 4.69
N LYS A 47 -9.43 1.72 5.44
CA LYS A 47 -9.68 2.35 6.74
C LYS A 47 -9.80 3.85 6.60
N GLU A 48 -10.47 4.46 7.58
CA GLU A 48 -10.50 5.91 7.70
C GLU A 48 -9.12 6.42 8.10
N LEU A 49 -8.56 7.35 7.32
CA LEU A 49 -7.23 7.92 7.56
C LEU A 49 -7.35 9.09 8.53
N LEU A 50 -6.65 8.97 9.65
CA LEU A 50 -6.52 10.01 10.67
C LEU A 50 -5.08 10.53 10.70
N PHE A 51 -4.91 11.78 11.11
CA PHE A 51 -3.62 12.46 11.15
C PHE A 51 -3.42 13.11 12.53
N SER A 52 -2.27 12.86 13.16
CA SER A 52 -1.84 13.55 14.39
C SER A 52 -1.60 15.04 14.14
N GLU A 53 -1.40 15.81 15.22
CA GLU A 53 -1.12 17.24 15.10
C GLU A 53 0.23 17.48 14.41
N GLU A 54 1.23 16.65 14.70
CA GLU A 54 2.54 16.67 14.03
C GLU A 54 2.38 16.52 12.51
N VAL A 55 1.66 15.49 12.05
CA VAL A 55 1.49 15.23 10.61
C VAL A 55 0.69 16.34 9.93
N LYS A 56 -0.32 16.90 10.60
CA LYS A 56 -1.06 18.05 10.07
C LYS A 56 -0.16 19.27 9.89
N CYS A 57 0.68 19.58 10.87
CA CYS A 57 1.66 20.66 10.77
C CYS A 57 2.64 20.44 9.61
N ILE A 58 3.15 19.21 9.46
CA ILE A 58 4.07 18.86 8.37
C ILE A 58 3.39 19.03 7.00
N ASN A 59 2.14 18.58 6.86
CA ASN A 59 1.37 18.74 5.62
C ASN A 59 1.18 20.23 5.26
N GLU A 60 0.88 21.07 6.25
CA GLU A 60 0.76 22.52 6.06
C GLU A 60 2.08 23.17 5.66
N CYS A 61 3.21 22.71 6.22
CA CYS A 61 4.54 23.22 5.92
C CYS A 61 5.00 22.88 4.48
N ILE A 62 4.77 21.65 4.02
CA ILE A 62 5.17 21.20 2.67
C ILE A 62 4.30 21.86 1.60
N GLY A 63 3.06 22.25 1.95
CA GLY A 63 2.14 22.99 1.10
C GLY A 63 1.05 22.14 0.44
N ALA A 64 0.28 22.77 -0.45
CA ALA A 64 -0.97 22.25 -1.01
C ALA A 64 -0.85 20.97 -1.88
N ASP A 65 0.36 20.47 -2.12
CA ASP A 65 0.60 19.22 -2.85
C ASP A 65 0.33 17.98 -1.99
N VAL A 66 0.20 18.14 -0.67
CA VAL A 66 -0.17 17.05 0.26
C VAL A 66 -1.70 17.02 0.43
N ASP A 67 -2.36 16.35 -0.50
CA ASP A 67 -3.80 16.12 -0.48
C ASP A 67 -4.15 14.65 -0.16
N THR A 68 -5.44 14.30 -0.21
CA THR A 68 -5.87 12.91 -0.03
C THR A 68 -5.25 11.98 -1.10
N ASN A 69 -5.03 12.47 -2.33
CA ASN A 69 -4.42 11.68 -3.39
C ASN A 69 -2.95 11.34 -3.09
N PHE A 70 -2.21 12.26 -2.46
CA PHE A 70 -0.86 11.98 -1.98
C PHE A 70 -0.86 10.75 -1.06
N TYR A 71 -1.72 10.71 -0.06
CA TYR A 71 -1.81 9.57 0.86
C TYR A 71 -2.29 8.29 0.19
N PHE A 72 -3.19 8.37 -0.80
CA PHE A 72 -3.54 7.22 -1.64
C PHE A 72 -2.32 6.69 -2.42
N ASN A 73 -1.51 7.56 -3.00
CA ASN A 73 -0.30 7.19 -3.71
C ASN A 73 0.76 6.59 -2.78
N VAL A 74 0.92 7.17 -1.58
CA VAL A 74 1.77 6.61 -0.52
C VAL A 74 1.34 5.19 -0.19
N LEU A 75 0.04 4.95 0.04
CA LEU A 75 -0.47 3.62 0.34
C LEU A 75 -0.41 2.66 -0.86
N HIS A 76 -0.29 3.14 -2.10
CA HIS A 76 -0.20 2.27 -3.28
C HIS A 76 1.25 1.89 -3.63
N ALA A 77 2.21 2.78 -3.40
CA ALA A 77 3.59 2.61 -3.86
C ALA A 77 4.64 2.53 -2.75
N SER A 78 4.25 2.64 -1.47
CA SER A 78 5.18 2.46 -0.36
C SER A 78 5.60 1.00 -0.15
N LYS A 79 6.71 0.83 0.56
CA LYS A 79 7.18 -0.46 1.06
C LYS A 79 7.06 -0.50 2.57
N VAL A 80 6.45 -1.55 3.08
CA VAL A 80 6.35 -1.82 4.52
C VAL A 80 7.66 -2.39 5.02
N ASP A 81 8.26 -1.74 6.00
CA ASP A 81 9.45 -2.23 6.69
C ASP A 81 9.04 -3.19 7.82
N PHE A 82 8.98 -4.49 7.51
CA PHE A 82 8.65 -5.53 8.48
C PHE A 82 9.75 -5.78 9.54
N SER A 83 10.92 -5.16 9.39
CA SER A 83 11.96 -5.20 10.43
C SER A 83 11.65 -4.25 11.59
N TYR A 84 10.82 -3.23 11.35
CA TYR A 84 10.24 -2.40 12.39
C TYR A 84 9.27 -3.24 13.24
N ASN A 85 9.57 -3.37 14.53
CA ASN A 85 8.90 -4.34 15.41
C ASN A 85 8.20 -3.65 16.60
N GLU A 86 7.40 -2.64 16.32
CA GLU A 86 6.42 -2.10 17.28
C GLU A 86 5.05 -2.73 17.04
N ARG A 87 4.98 -4.04 17.26
CA ARG A 87 3.69 -4.71 17.38
C ARG A 87 3.11 -4.29 18.72
N GLY A 88 2.02 -3.53 18.70
CA GLY A 88 1.27 -3.17 19.89
C GLY A 88 0.88 -4.44 20.65
N THR A 89 1.69 -4.81 21.62
CA THR A 89 1.45 -6.00 22.43
C THR A 89 0.41 -5.68 23.51
N GLU A 90 0.18 -4.39 23.77
CA GLU A 90 -0.78 -3.86 24.76
C GLU A 90 -1.98 -3.13 24.15
N SER A 91 -1.92 -2.71 22.88
CA SER A 91 -3.01 -2.03 22.17
C SER A 91 -3.48 -2.86 20.98
N ASP A 92 -4.78 -2.93 20.71
CA ASP A 92 -5.40 -3.58 19.53
C ASP A 92 -5.01 -2.95 18.16
N CYS A 93 -3.85 -2.28 18.11
CA CYS A 93 -3.31 -1.55 16.99
C CYS A 93 -1.88 -2.02 16.68
N ASN A 94 -1.58 -2.20 15.40
CA ASN A 94 -0.23 -2.51 14.90
C ASN A 94 0.41 -1.25 14.35
N ASP A 95 1.68 -1.00 14.67
CA ASP A 95 2.41 0.12 14.09
C ASP A 95 3.26 -0.34 12.90
N TYR A 96 3.18 0.39 11.79
CA TYR A 96 3.89 0.09 10.56
C TYR A 96 4.72 1.28 10.11
N LYS A 97 5.96 0.99 9.75
CA LYS A 97 6.85 1.92 9.07
C LYS A 97 6.72 1.74 7.56
N LEU A 98 6.31 2.80 6.87
CA LEU A 98 6.16 2.86 5.42
C LEU A 98 7.27 3.71 4.81
N ILE A 99 7.94 3.18 3.79
CA ILE A 99 8.95 3.89 3.02
C ILE A 99 8.37 4.20 1.65
N TYR A 100 8.11 5.48 1.39
CA TYR A 100 7.59 5.97 0.12
C TYR A 100 8.69 6.72 -0.63
N SER A 101 8.88 6.42 -1.91
CA SER A 101 9.86 7.10 -2.75
C SER A 101 9.20 7.67 -3.98
N GLN A 102 9.38 8.98 -4.19
CA GLN A 102 8.87 9.72 -5.34
C GLN A 102 9.93 10.70 -5.83
N ASP A 103 10.21 10.69 -7.13
CA ASP A 103 11.13 11.63 -7.79
C ASP A 103 12.53 11.77 -7.14
N GLY A 104 13.02 10.67 -6.55
CA GLY A 104 14.33 10.61 -5.86
C GLY A 104 14.30 11.08 -4.40
N LEU A 105 13.15 11.53 -3.91
CA LEU A 105 12.89 11.85 -2.52
C LEU A 105 12.33 10.62 -1.80
N ALA A 106 12.79 10.37 -0.58
CA ALA A 106 12.31 9.29 0.27
C ALA A 106 11.63 9.88 1.51
N TYR A 107 10.40 9.44 1.75
CA TYR A 107 9.57 9.79 2.89
C TYR A 107 9.41 8.54 3.75
N THR A 108 9.63 8.67 5.06
CA THR A 108 9.31 7.61 6.02
C THR A 108 8.06 8.02 6.77
N LEU A 109 7.01 7.21 6.72
CA LEU A 109 5.76 7.46 7.43
C LEU A 109 5.52 6.36 8.45
N TYR A 110 4.99 6.74 9.61
CA TYR A 110 4.60 5.80 10.66
C TYR A 110 3.08 5.80 10.80
N VAL A 111 2.48 4.63 10.63
CA VAL A 111 1.02 4.45 10.60
C VAL A 111 0.58 3.41 11.61
N LYS A 112 -0.30 3.83 12.51
CA LYS A 112 -0.94 2.98 13.51
C LYS A 112 -2.24 2.42 12.93
N ASN A 113 -2.29 1.10 12.79
CA ASN A 113 -3.37 0.36 12.18
C ASN A 113 -4.22 -0.35 13.24
N CYS A 114 -5.38 0.19 13.56
CA CYS A 114 -6.26 -0.31 14.62
C CYS A 114 -7.40 -1.19 14.07
N LYS A 115 -7.98 -2.04 14.93
CA LYS A 115 -9.11 -2.93 14.56
C LYS A 115 -10.44 -2.21 14.36
N ASP A 116 -10.58 -0.98 14.86
CA ASP A 116 -11.77 -0.13 14.79
C ASP A 116 -12.01 0.53 13.42
N SER A 117 -11.37 0.00 12.36
CA SER A 117 -11.41 0.53 10.99
C SER A 117 -10.76 1.91 10.82
N THR A 118 -9.88 2.31 11.75
CA THR A 118 -9.08 3.54 11.63
C THR A 118 -7.61 3.23 11.39
N ALA A 119 -6.96 4.10 10.63
CA ALA A 119 -5.52 4.11 10.40
C ALA A 119 -4.97 5.51 10.64
N THR A 120 -4.11 5.66 11.64
CA THR A 120 -3.61 6.98 12.08
C THR A 120 -2.15 7.16 11.70
N PHE A 121 -1.87 8.14 10.84
CA PHE A 121 -0.53 8.64 10.61
C PHE A 121 -0.15 9.54 11.78
N HIS A 122 0.87 9.14 12.53
CA HIS A 122 1.26 9.85 13.76
C HIS A 122 2.63 10.52 13.67
N ARG A 123 3.52 10.05 12.78
CA ARG A 123 4.86 10.62 12.58
C ARG A 123 5.30 10.50 11.13
N VAL A 124 6.04 11.50 10.64
CA VAL A 124 6.62 11.53 9.29
C VAL A 124 8.05 12.06 9.33
N GLU A 125 8.99 11.33 8.72
CA GLU A 125 10.35 11.83 8.48
C GLU A 125 10.45 12.32 7.04
N LEU A 126 10.80 13.60 6.89
CA LEU A 126 10.95 14.26 5.61
C LEU A 126 12.34 14.06 5.03
N PRO A 127 12.48 14.10 3.69
CA PRO A 127 13.79 14.14 3.07
C PRO A 127 14.47 15.47 3.41
N ALA A 128 15.81 15.47 3.42
CA ALA A 128 16.65 16.60 3.85
C ALA A 128 16.45 17.91 3.05
N SER A 129 15.63 17.91 2.00
CA SER A 129 15.25 19.09 1.24
C SER A 129 14.16 19.94 1.89
N PHE A 130 13.43 19.41 2.88
CA PHE A 130 12.38 20.13 3.60
C PHE A 130 12.81 20.35 5.05
N ASP A 131 12.56 21.55 5.56
CA ASP A 131 12.81 21.93 6.95
C ASP A 131 11.51 22.49 7.53
N CYS A 132 10.86 21.70 8.39
CA CYS A 132 9.58 22.03 9.01
C CYS A 132 9.73 21.98 10.52
N ASP A 133 9.49 23.11 11.18
CA ASP A 133 9.55 23.22 12.64
C ASP A 133 8.18 22.86 13.23
N CYS A 134 7.92 21.55 13.37
CA CYS A 134 6.66 21.01 13.89
C CYS A 134 6.88 20.32 15.24
N PRO A 135 5.93 20.46 16.18
CA PRO A 135 6.03 19.82 17.49
C PRO A 135 5.92 18.29 17.32
N THR A 136 6.88 17.55 17.89
CA THR A 136 6.81 16.09 17.98
C THR A 136 5.90 15.71 19.14
N GLU A 137 4.90 14.86 18.90
CA GLU A 137 4.13 14.25 20.00
C GLU A 137 5.05 13.26 20.75
N GLU A 138 5.34 13.54 22.03
CA GLU A 138 6.05 12.64 22.98
C GLU A 138 5.16 11.47 23.43
#